data_AF-A0A833WGN7-F1
#
_entry.id   AF-A0A833WGN7-F1
#
_cell.length_a   1.000
_cell.length_b   1.000
_cell.length_c   1.000
_cell.angle_alpha   90.00
_cell.angle_beta   90.00
_cell.angle_gamma   90.00
#
_symmetry.space_group_name_H-M   'P 1'
#
loop_
_entity.id
_entity.type
_entity.pdbx_description
1 polymer ?
#
loop_
_entity_poly.entity_id
_entity_poly.type
_entity_poly.pdbx_seq_one_letter_code
_entity_poly.pdbx_strand_id
1 'polypeptide(L)'
;MTAKTASIRQQRTPRPVGVKAVKAAAQATSSAEITQKRLADAAAKLAQASQKRARALEKVNNFTLFMVRLDELDAEAQKYFQLCRNAILAPMRRGGDANDSANLPEAMAKNENTDSLNISGTASTDNQEHPRAVQENRIQE
;
A
#
# COMPACT_ATOMS: atom_id res chain seq x y z
N MET A 1 -28.90 -25.01 56.20
CA MET A 1 -28.63 -23.91 55.26
C MET A 1 -27.21 -23.42 55.49
N THR A 2 -26.26 -23.78 54.63
CA THR A 2 -24.84 -23.43 54.76
C THR A 2 -24.48 -22.33 53.75
N ALA A 3 -24.12 -21.16 54.26
CA ALA A 3 -23.68 -20.04 53.44
C ALA A 3 -22.28 -20.31 52.87
N LYS A 4 -22.17 -20.40 51.54
CA LYS A 4 -20.89 -20.41 50.82
C LYS A 4 -20.34 -18.98 50.82
N THR A 5 -19.32 -18.72 51.62
CA THR A 5 -18.55 -17.46 51.56
C THR A 5 -17.73 -17.45 50.27
N ALA A 6 -18.12 -16.59 49.32
CA ALA A 6 -17.35 -16.36 48.10
C ALA A 6 -16.06 -15.60 48.44
N SER A 7 -14.91 -16.24 48.20
CA SER A 7 -13.59 -15.64 48.33
C SER A 7 -13.39 -14.59 47.23
N ILE A 8 -13.50 -13.32 47.59
CA ILE A 8 -13.21 -12.18 46.72
C ILE A 8 -11.71 -12.20 46.41
N ARG A 9 -11.34 -12.65 45.21
CA ARG A 9 -9.97 -12.52 44.69
C ARG A 9 -9.66 -11.03 44.55
N GLN A 10 -8.92 -10.49 45.51
CA GLN A 10 -8.34 -9.15 45.39
C GLN A 10 -7.48 -9.11 44.12
N GLN A 11 -7.91 -8.32 43.13
CA GLN A 11 -7.06 -7.97 42.00
C GLN A 11 -5.85 -7.23 42.55
N ARG A 12 -4.68 -7.89 42.54
CA ARG A 12 -3.41 -7.28 42.95
C ARG A 12 -3.13 -6.12 42.00
N THR A 13 -3.06 -4.90 42.54
CA THR A 13 -2.55 -3.74 41.81
C THR A 13 -1.13 -4.06 41.30
N PRO A 14 -0.83 -3.90 40.00
CA PRO A 14 0.50 -4.14 39.48
C PRO A 14 1.50 -3.23 40.21
N ARG A 15 2.62 -3.81 40.66
CA ARG A 15 3.65 -3.02 41.35
C ARG A 15 4.22 -1.98 40.38
N PRO A 16 4.54 -0.76 40.85
CA PRO A 16 5.14 0.26 40.00
C PRO A 16 6.43 -0.27 39.39
N VAL A 17 6.50 -0.22 38.07
CA VAL A 17 7.66 -0.64 37.29
C VAL A 17 8.80 0.33 37.62
N GLY A 18 9.92 -0.16 38.15
CA GLY A 18 11.02 0.70 38.56
C GLY A 18 11.57 1.54 37.38
N VAL A 19 12.13 2.72 37.67
CA VAL A 19 12.62 3.69 36.68
C VAL A 19 13.52 3.06 35.61
N LYS A 20 14.35 2.06 35.99
CA LYS A 20 15.22 1.31 35.05
C LYS A 20 14.42 0.52 34.02
N ALA A 21 13.32 -0.10 34.42
CA ALA A 21 12.46 -0.88 33.54
C ALA A 21 11.60 0.03 32.64
N VAL A 22 11.17 1.19 33.13
CA VAL A 22 10.53 2.22 32.28
C VAL A 22 11.50 2.75 31.22
N LYS A 23 12.76 3.03 31.58
CA LYS A 23 13.79 3.47 30.64
C LYS A 23 14.09 2.41 29.57
N ALA A 24 14.18 1.14 29.97
CA ALA A 24 14.39 0.03 29.03
C ALA A 24 13.20 -0.14 28.07
N ALA A 25 11.97 -0.01 28.57
CA ALA A 25 10.77 -0.04 27.74
C ALA A 25 10.74 1.12 26.73
N ALA A 26 11.01 2.35 27.18
CA ALA A 26 11.07 3.52 26.30
C ALA A 26 12.18 3.39 25.22
N GLN A 27 13.32 2.81 25.58
CA GLN A 27 14.37 2.54 24.60
C GLN A 27 13.94 1.47 23.59
N ALA A 28 13.27 0.41 24.03
CA ALA A 28 12.75 -0.63 23.15
C ALA A 28 11.65 -0.14 22.21
N THR A 29 10.77 0.76 22.67
CA THR A 29 9.76 1.38 21.78
C THR A 29 10.43 2.29 20.76
N SER A 30 11.41 3.12 21.19
CA SER A 30 12.12 3.99 20.25
C SER A 30 12.90 3.21 19.17
N SER A 31 13.48 2.06 19.52
CA SER A 31 14.18 1.23 18.54
C SER A 31 13.20 0.53 17.59
N ALA A 32 12.05 0.08 18.09
CA ALA A 32 10.98 -0.50 17.27
C ALA A 32 10.39 0.52 16.28
N GLU A 33 10.20 1.77 16.70
CA GLU A 33 9.73 2.85 15.82
C GLU A 33 10.73 3.13 14.68
N ILE A 34 12.04 3.16 15.01
CA ILE A 34 13.10 3.36 14.02
C ILE A 34 13.12 2.21 13.01
N THR A 35 13.01 0.95 13.47
CA THR A 35 13.00 -0.20 12.55
C THR A 35 11.74 -0.22 11.68
N GLN A 36 10.57 0.06 12.25
CA GLN A 36 9.32 0.14 11.50
C GLN A 36 9.39 1.23 10.43
N LYS A 37 9.91 2.41 10.76
CA LYS A 37 10.11 3.49 9.78
C LYS A 37 11.04 3.07 8.65
N ARG A 38 12.17 2.44 8.96
CA ARG A 38 13.11 1.93 7.95
C ARG A 38 12.47 0.88 7.03
N LEU A 39 11.65 0.00 7.59
CA LEU A 39 10.91 -1.00 6.80
C LEU A 39 9.88 -0.34 5.89
N ALA A 40 9.12 0.63 6.39
CA ALA A 40 8.16 1.39 5.59
C ALA A 40 8.87 2.14 4.44
N ASP A 41 9.99 2.80 4.71
CA ASP A 41 10.78 3.51 3.70
C ASP A 41 11.34 2.54 2.64
N ALA A 42 11.80 1.35 3.05
CA ALA A 42 12.29 0.33 2.14
C ALA A 42 11.15 -0.21 1.26
N ALA A 43 9.97 -0.47 1.83
CA ALA A 43 8.79 -0.91 1.10
C ALA A 43 8.33 0.15 0.07
N ALA A 44 8.31 1.42 0.46
CA ALA A 44 7.97 2.52 -0.44
C ALA A 44 8.94 2.61 -1.62
N LYS A 45 10.25 2.47 -1.38
CA LYS A 45 11.26 2.45 -2.44
C LYS A 45 11.09 1.25 -3.38
N LEU A 46 10.81 0.07 -2.83
CA LEU A 46 10.55 -1.14 -3.61
C LEU A 46 9.31 -0.96 -4.50
N ALA A 47 8.21 -0.46 -3.93
CA ALA A 47 6.97 -0.21 -4.66
C ALA A 47 7.20 0.79 -5.80
N GLN A 48 7.92 1.89 -5.54
CA GLN A 48 8.26 2.86 -6.57
C GLN A 48 9.14 2.27 -7.67
N ALA A 49 10.15 1.46 -7.31
CA ALA A 49 11.01 0.80 -8.28
C ALA A 49 10.23 -0.21 -9.14
N SER A 50 9.33 -0.97 -8.52
CA SER A 50 8.42 -1.88 -9.21
C SER A 50 7.51 -1.13 -10.20
N GLN A 51 6.89 -0.03 -9.76
CA GLN A 51 6.05 0.80 -10.62
C GLN A 51 6.84 1.39 -11.80
N LYS A 52 8.06 1.86 -11.57
CA LYS A 52 8.94 2.35 -12.64
C LYS A 52 9.26 1.25 -13.66
N ARG A 53 9.55 0.04 -13.20
CA ARG A 53 9.81 -1.11 -14.07
C ARG A 53 8.58 -1.47 -14.89
N ALA A 54 7.41 -1.55 -14.26
CA ALA A 54 6.15 -1.81 -14.93
C ALA A 54 5.86 -0.78 -16.03
N ARG A 55 5.98 0.53 -15.70
CA ARG A 55 5.81 1.61 -16.67
C ARG A 55 6.83 1.56 -17.82
N ALA A 56 8.07 1.15 -17.55
CA ALA A 56 9.08 1.00 -18.60
C ALA A 56 8.72 -0.13 -19.58
N LEU A 57 8.27 -1.28 -19.07
CA LEU A 57 7.82 -2.40 -19.90
C LEU A 57 6.58 -2.03 -20.71
N GLU A 58 5.61 -1.34 -20.10
CA GLU A 58 4.42 -0.84 -20.78
C GLU A 58 4.79 0.11 -21.93
N LYS A 59 5.73 1.05 -21.70
CA LYS A 59 6.21 1.97 -22.76
C LYS A 59 6.88 1.24 -23.91
N VAL A 60 7.71 0.23 -23.62
CA VAL A 60 8.37 -0.58 -24.67
C VAL A 60 7.33 -1.34 -25.48
N ASN A 61 6.36 -1.97 -24.82
CA ASN A 61 5.28 -2.70 -25.51
C ASN A 61 4.43 -1.75 -26.36
N ASN A 62 4.07 -0.59 -25.82
CA ASN A 62 3.32 0.43 -26.56
C ASN A 62 4.12 0.93 -27.76
N PHE A 63 5.43 1.12 -27.63
CA PHE A 63 6.28 1.51 -28.75
C PHE A 63 6.28 0.47 -29.87
N THR A 64 6.40 -0.82 -29.52
CA THR A 64 6.31 -1.93 -30.49
C THR A 64 4.97 -1.92 -31.24
N LEU A 65 3.88 -1.65 -30.53
CA LEU A 65 2.56 -1.55 -31.15
C LEU A 65 2.51 -0.50 -32.25
N PHE A 66 3.26 0.61 -32.18
CA PHE A 66 3.26 1.67 -33.21
C PHE A 66 4.38 1.53 -34.25
N MET A 67 5.40 0.71 -34.01
CA MET A 67 6.49 0.49 -34.97
C MET A 67 6.18 -0.54 -36.04
N VAL A 68 5.39 -1.56 -35.72
CA VAL A 68 5.00 -2.59 -36.70
C VAL A 68 3.99 -2.00 -37.69
N ARG A 69 4.18 -2.20 -38.98
CA ARG A 69 3.18 -1.75 -39.97
C ARG A 69 2.01 -2.73 -39.99
N LEU A 70 0.78 -2.22 -40.06
CA LEU A 70 -0.42 -3.08 -39.99
C LEU A 70 -0.56 -3.97 -41.24
N ASP A 71 -0.12 -3.51 -42.40
CA ASP A 71 -0.17 -4.25 -43.66
C ASP A 71 0.72 -5.50 -43.68
N GLU A 72 1.70 -5.60 -42.78
CA GLU A 72 2.58 -6.76 -42.64
C GLU A 72 2.02 -7.84 -41.69
N LEU A 73 0.92 -7.53 -41.00
CA LEU A 73 0.26 -8.43 -40.05
C LEU A 73 -0.89 -9.20 -40.72
N ASP A 74 -1.19 -10.38 -40.19
CA ASP A 74 -2.40 -11.12 -40.52
C ASP A 74 -3.66 -10.37 -40.06
N ALA A 75 -4.82 -10.71 -40.64
CA ALA A 75 -6.07 -9.97 -40.40
C ALA A 75 -6.51 -9.98 -38.92
N GLU A 76 -6.15 -10.99 -38.13
CA GLU A 76 -6.47 -11.06 -36.71
C GLU A 76 -5.53 -10.16 -35.90
N ALA A 77 -4.22 -10.26 -36.13
CA ALA A 77 -3.25 -9.37 -35.49
C ALA A 77 -3.46 -7.90 -35.88
N GLN A 78 -3.88 -7.59 -37.10
CA GLN A 78 -4.24 -6.23 -37.50
C GLN A 78 -5.35 -5.65 -36.61
N LYS A 79 -6.43 -6.39 -36.39
CA LYS A 79 -7.54 -5.96 -35.53
C LYS A 79 -7.07 -5.77 -34.09
N TYR A 80 -6.24 -6.69 -33.60
CA TYR A 80 -5.67 -6.60 -32.26
C TYR A 80 -4.81 -5.33 -32.10
N PHE A 81 -3.86 -5.09 -33.01
CA PHE A 81 -3.00 -3.90 -32.96
C PHE A 81 -3.81 -2.61 -33.08
N GLN A 82 -4.82 -2.56 -33.95
CA GLN A 82 -5.71 -1.40 -34.05
C GLN A 82 -6.47 -1.15 -32.74
N LEU A 83 -7.02 -2.20 -32.11
CA LEU A 83 -7.71 -2.10 -30.83
C LEU A 83 -6.78 -1.54 -29.74
N CYS A 84 -5.58 -2.11 -29.60
CA CYS A 84 -4.60 -1.67 -28.61
C CYS A 84 -4.14 -0.22 -28.84
N ARG A 85 -3.82 0.15 -30.09
CA ARG A 85 -3.45 1.54 -30.44
C ARG A 85 -4.56 2.52 -30.11
N ASN A 86 -5.82 2.18 -30.43
CA ASN A 86 -6.95 3.03 -30.14
C ASN A 86 -7.16 3.22 -28.64
N ALA A 87 -6.97 2.17 -27.83
CA ALA A 87 -7.02 2.27 -26.38
C ALA A 87 -5.95 3.23 -25.83
N ILE A 88 -4.72 3.16 -26.36
CA ILE A 88 -3.62 4.06 -25.95
C ILE A 88 -3.89 5.51 -26.36
N LEU A 89 -4.48 5.75 -27.53
CA LEU A 89 -4.78 7.09 -28.04
C LEU A 89 -6.06 7.70 -27.44
N ALA A 90 -6.98 6.89 -26.92
CA ALA A 90 -8.26 7.37 -26.41
C ALA A 90 -8.14 8.37 -25.24
N PRO A 91 -7.25 8.18 -24.25
CA PRO A 91 -6.97 9.19 -23.22
C PRO A 91 -6.47 10.52 -23.81
N MET A 92 -5.58 10.47 -24.81
CA MET A 92 -5.03 11.67 -25.45
C MET A 92 -6.10 12.49 -26.19
N ARG A 93 -7.05 11.81 -26.84
CA ARG A 93 -8.18 12.46 -27.53
C ARG A 93 -9.18 13.09 -26.56
N ARG A 94 -9.30 12.55 -25.34
CA ARG A 94 -10.19 13.06 -24.31
C ARG A 94 -9.59 14.21 -23.49
N GLY A 95 -8.36 14.62 -23.79
CA GLY A 95 -7.64 15.62 -23.00
C GLY A 95 -7.34 15.16 -21.57
N GLY A 96 -7.34 13.85 -21.34
CA GLY A 96 -7.09 13.28 -20.01
C GLY A 96 -5.61 13.32 -19.67
N ASP A 97 -5.31 13.69 -18.42
CA ASP A 97 -3.96 13.64 -17.87
C ASP A 97 -3.36 12.24 -18.07
N ALA A 98 -2.12 12.18 -18.55
CA ALA A 98 -1.39 10.95 -18.90
C ALA A 98 -1.15 9.98 -17.73
N ASN A 99 -1.76 10.21 -16.57
CA ASN A 99 -1.73 9.32 -15.40
C ASN A 99 -2.86 8.27 -15.38
N ASP A 100 -3.90 8.40 -16.22
CA ASP A 100 -5.04 7.47 -16.28
C ASP A 100 -4.88 6.32 -17.29
N SER A 101 -3.70 6.14 -17.90
CA SER A 101 -3.44 5.02 -18.82
C SER A 101 -3.40 3.64 -18.13
N ALA A 102 -3.56 3.60 -16.80
CA ALA A 102 -3.52 2.39 -15.99
C ALA A 102 -4.69 1.41 -16.24
N ASN A 103 -5.69 1.78 -17.03
CA ASN A 103 -6.79 0.91 -17.40
C ASN A 103 -6.73 0.59 -18.90
N LEU A 104 -5.81 -0.30 -19.28
CA LEU A 104 -6.06 -1.15 -20.45
C LEU A 104 -7.39 -1.88 -20.19
N PRO A 105 -8.27 -2.06 -21.20
CA PRO A 105 -9.53 -2.74 -20.98
C PRO A 105 -9.28 -4.12 -20.38
N GLU A 106 -9.87 -4.32 -19.21
CA GLU A 106 -10.03 -5.55 -18.41
C GLU A 106 -10.56 -6.77 -19.21
N ALA A 107 -10.81 -6.60 -20.52
CA ALA A 107 -11.10 -7.64 -21.48
C ALA A 107 -9.96 -8.67 -21.65
N MET A 108 -8.73 -8.39 -21.20
CA MET A 108 -7.62 -9.37 -21.23
C MET A 108 -7.49 -10.20 -19.93
N ALA A 109 -8.20 -9.87 -18.85
CA ALA A 109 -8.04 -10.50 -17.54
C ALA A 109 -9.03 -11.64 -17.25
N LYS A 110 -9.91 -11.98 -18.20
CA LYS A 110 -10.93 -13.04 -18.03
C LYS A 110 -10.51 -14.39 -18.61
N ASN A 111 -9.23 -14.73 -18.49
CA ASN A 111 -8.84 -16.12 -18.66
C ASN A 111 -7.83 -16.51 -17.56
N GLU A 112 -8.22 -17.53 -16.80
CA GLU A 112 -7.42 -18.34 -15.87
C GLU A 112 -7.39 -17.90 -14.39
N ASN A 113 -8.33 -18.52 -13.65
CA ASN A 113 -8.12 -19.25 -12.40
C ASN A 113 -7.24 -18.59 -11.32
N THR A 114 -7.88 -17.86 -10.40
CA THR A 114 -7.29 -17.51 -9.11
C THR A 114 -8.11 -18.12 -7.98
N ASP A 115 -7.71 -19.33 -7.58
CA ASP A 115 -7.95 -19.86 -6.22
C ASP A 115 -7.47 -18.81 -5.21
N SER A 116 -8.42 -18.04 -4.71
CA SER A 116 -8.17 -16.95 -3.78
C SER A 116 -8.29 -17.51 -2.37
N LEU A 117 -7.14 -17.92 -1.81
CA LEU A 117 -6.96 -18.18 -0.38
C LEU A 117 -7.41 -16.95 0.42
N ASN A 118 -8.58 -17.08 1.03
CA ASN A 118 -9.20 -16.15 1.95
C ASN A 118 -8.36 -16.07 3.23
N ILE A 119 -7.43 -15.12 3.32
CA ILE A 119 -6.82 -14.71 4.58
C ILE A 119 -7.57 -13.47 5.05
N SER A 120 -8.72 -13.72 5.68
CA SER A 120 -9.42 -12.73 6.49
C SER A 120 -8.63 -12.53 7.80
N GLY A 121 -8.08 -11.33 7.95
CA GLY A 121 -7.33 -10.89 9.13
C GLY A 121 -7.73 -9.47 9.52
N THR A 122 -8.94 -9.37 10.08
CA THR A 122 -9.50 -8.34 10.97
C THR A 122 -8.94 -6.91 10.87
N ALA A 123 -9.75 -6.04 10.27
CA ALA A 123 -9.78 -4.63 10.60
C ALA A 123 -10.27 -4.42 12.05
N SER A 124 -9.57 -3.58 12.81
CA SER A 124 -10.20 -2.77 13.85
C SER A 124 -9.59 -1.38 13.80
N THR A 125 -10.39 -0.51 13.19
CA THR A 125 -10.40 0.94 13.34
C THR A 125 -10.42 1.34 14.80
N ASP A 126 -9.54 2.27 15.20
CA ASP A 126 -9.96 3.34 16.09
C ASP A 126 -9.12 4.60 15.82
N ASN A 127 -9.77 5.53 15.13
CA ASN A 127 -9.36 6.92 15.02
C ASN A 127 -9.72 7.61 16.33
N GLN A 128 -8.75 8.26 16.98
CA GLN A 128 -9.01 9.47 17.73
C GLN A 128 -8.01 10.55 17.33
N GLU A 129 -8.51 11.50 16.53
CA GLU A 129 -8.02 12.86 16.39
C GLU A 129 -8.06 13.56 17.76
N HIS A 130 -7.02 14.29 18.19
CA HIS A 130 -6.90 15.77 18.14
C HIS A 130 -5.81 16.22 19.17
N PRO A 131 -5.37 17.50 19.22
CA PRO A 131 -4.78 18.35 18.19
C PRO A 131 -3.39 18.91 18.62
N ARG A 132 -2.76 19.62 17.69
CA ARG A 132 -1.49 20.37 17.79
C ARG A 132 -1.38 21.23 19.08
N ALA A 133 -0.24 21.13 19.76
CA ALA A 133 0.31 22.23 20.54
C ALA A 133 1.66 22.62 19.93
N VAL A 134 1.64 23.75 19.22
CA VAL A 134 2.83 24.53 18.88
C VAL A 134 3.40 25.04 20.20
N GLN A 135 4.63 24.66 20.56
CA GLN A 135 5.33 25.34 21.64
C GLN A 135 6.47 26.16 21.03
N GLU A 136 6.24 27.46 21.03
CA GLU A 136 7.10 28.51 20.54
C GLU A 136 8.45 28.53 21.27
N ASN A 137 9.47 28.86 20.49
CA ASN A 137 10.82 29.16 20.94
C ASN A 137 10.81 30.22 22.05
N ARG A 138 11.47 29.94 23.16
CA ARG A 138 11.98 30.98 24.06
C ARG A 138 13.41 30.67 24.44
N ILE A 139 14.32 31.21 23.63
CA ILE A 139 15.71 31.44 24.02
C ILE A 139 15.67 32.63 24.98
N GLN A 140 16.14 32.44 26.21
CA GLN A 140 16.53 33.54 27.08
C GLN A 140 18.05 33.47 27.20
N GLU A 141 18.71 34.52 26.72
CA GLU A 141 20.03 34.96 27.18
C GLU A 141 19.93 35.54 28.59
#